data_AF-A0A962W5U3-F1
#
_entry.id   AF-A0A962W5U3-F1
#
_cell.length_a   1.000
_cell.length_b   1.000
_cell.length_c   1.000
_cell.angle_alpha   90.00
_cell.angle_beta   90.00
_cell.angle_gamma   90.00
#
_symmetry.space_group_name_H-M   'P 1'
#
loop_
_entity.id
_entity.type
_entity.pdbx_description
1 polymer ?
#
loop_
_entity_poly.entity_id
_entity_poly.type
_entity_poly.pdbx_seq_one_letter_code
_entity_poly.pdbx_strand_id
1 'polypeptide(L)'
;MDKPSIAVHKFSSCDGCQLAFLNAGEDLLKLAGLVDIRHFLEAGIADEYARVDIAFVEGSVSTTDELTRIQRVRGCSRYLVTLGACATAG
;
A
#
# COMPACT_ATOMS: atom_id res chain seq x y z
N MET A 1 10.92 16.02 13.39
CA MET A 1 11.08 14.74 12.65
C MET A 1 10.07 14.78 11.53
N ASP A 2 10.49 14.44 10.32
CA ASP A 2 9.57 14.33 9.19
C ASP A 2 8.64 13.12 9.42
N LYS A 3 7.38 13.25 8.97
CA LYS A 3 6.42 12.15 9.08
C LYS A 3 6.90 10.98 8.23
N PRO A 4 6.78 9.72 8.70
CA PRO A 4 7.08 8.56 7.86
C PRO A 4 6.18 8.57 6.62
N SER A 5 6.79 8.30 5.47
CA SER A 5 6.10 8.25 4.18
C SER A 5 5.58 6.84 3.90
N ILE A 6 4.35 6.73 3.41
CA ILE A 6 3.71 5.45 3.11
C ILE A 6 3.09 5.39 1.72
N ALA A 7 2.99 4.17 1.19
CA ALA A 7 2.23 3.82 -0.02
C ALA A 7 1.39 2.56 0.22
N VAL A 8 0.22 2.48 -0.41
CA VAL A 8 -0.69 1.33 -0.39
C VAL A 8 -0.90 0.86 -1.83
N HIS A 9 -0.50 -0.37 -2.12
CA HIS A 9 -0.56 -0.96 -3.45
C HIS A 9 -1.55 -2.13 -3.51
N LYS A 10 -2.41 -2.05 -4.51
CA LYS A 10 -3.30 -3.14 -4.93
C LYS A 10 -2.62 -4.05 -5.96
N PHE A 11 -2.75 -5.35 -5.78
CA PHE A 11 -2.51 -6.38 -6.79
C PHE A 11 -3.78 -7.21 -6.99
N SER A 12 -3.67 -8.47 -7.42
CA SER A 12 -4.83 -9.36 -7.61
C SER A 12 -5.52 -9.66 -6.27
N SER A 13 -6.61 -8.93 -5.98
CA SER A 13 -7.32 -8.93 -4.70
C SER A 13 -8.83 -8.65 -4.89
N CYS A 14 -9.57 -8.67 -3.77
CA CYS A 14 -10.98 -8.29 -3.69
C CYS A 14 -11.23 -6.87 -3.13
N ASP A 15 -10.19 -6.05 -2.98
CA ASP A 15 -10.22 -4.72 -2.31
C ASP A 15 -10.62 -4.71 -0.83
N GLY A 16 -10.89 -5.88 -0.24
CA GLY A 16 -11.38 -5.96 1.13
C GLY A 16 -10.43 -5.35 2.17
N CYS A 17 -9.11 -5.43 1.99
CA CYS A 17 -8.17 -4.90 2.98
C CYS A 17 -8.06 -3.38 2.89
N GLN A 18 -8.00 -2.82 1.67
CA GLN A 18 -8.06 -1.36 1.47
C GLN A 18 -9.38 -0.75 1.93
N LEU A 19 -10.51 -1.41 1.65
CA LEU A 19 -11.81 -0.94 2.12
C LEU A 19 -11.91 -0.96 3.65
N ALA A 20 -11.40 -2.01 4.30
CA ALA A 20 -11.32 -2.05 5.76
C ALA A 20 -10.47 -0.89 6.33
N PHE A 21 -9.37 -0.55 5.65
CA PHE A 21 -8.51 0.58 6.02
C PHE A 21 -9.25 1.92 5.90
N LEU A 22 -10.02 2.12 4.83
CA LEU A 22 -10.84 3.32 4.65
C LEU A 22 -12.00 3.42 5.65
N ASN A 23 -12.56 2.27 6.05
CA ASN A 23 -13.65 2.19 7.01
C ASN A 23 -13.21 2.33 8.49
N ALA A 24 -11.92 2.56 8.76
CA ALA A 24 -11.41 2.72 10.12
C ALA A 24 -11.86 4.03 10.82
N GLY A 25 -12.60 4.91 10.13
CA GLY A 25 -13.23 6.08 10.73
C GLY A 25 -12.22 7.04 11.37
N GLU A 26 -12.38 7.33 12.67
CA GLU A 26 -11.50 8.24 13.41
C GLU A 26 -10.03 7.80 13.43
N ASP A 27 -9.77 6.49 13.40
CA ASP A 27 -8.39 5.99 13.43
C ASP A 27 -7.67 6.24 12.11
N LEU A 28 -8.40 6.26 10.98
CA LEU A 28 -7.85 6.70 9.70
C LEU A 28 -7.45 8.17 9.73
N LEU A 29 -8.28 9.03 10.34
CA LEU A 29 -7.98 10.46 10.48
C LEU A 29 -6.75 10.70 11.35
N LYS A 30 -6.62 9.96 12.47
CA LYS A 30 -5.41 10.00 13.30
C LYS A 30 -4.19 9.57 12.52
N LEU A 31 -4.30 8.47 11.76
CA LEU A 31 -3.19 7.96 10.94
C LEU A 31 -2.75 8.96 9.87
N ALA A 32 -3.69 9.59 9.16
CA ALA A 32 -3.41 10.64 8.19
C ALA A 32 -2.68 11.86 8.81
N GLY A 33 -2.87 12.10 10.11
CA GLY A 33 -2.11 13.08 10.87
C GLY A 33 -0.65 12.67 11.15
N LEU A 34 -0.35 11.37 11.17
CA LEU A 34 0.94 10.80 11.58
C LEU A 34 1.87 10.44 10.42
N VAL A 35 1.32 10.21 9.21
CA VAL A 35 2.08 9.74 8.04
C VAL A 35 1.92 10.69 6.85
N ASP A 36 2.84 10.59 5.89
CA ASP A 36 2.69 11.20 4.57
C ASP A 36 2.29 10.12 3.54
N ILE A 37 1.05 10.17 3.05
CA ILE A 37 0.53 9.18 2.10
C ILE A 37 0.89 9.62 0.69
N ARG A 38 1.81 8.88 0.05
CA ARG A 38 2.31 9.20 -1.29
C ARG A 38 1.54 8.48 -2.39
N HIS A 39 1.05 7.27 -2.12
CA HIS A 39 0.24 6.51 -3.07
C HIS A 39 -0.84 5.73 -2.32
N PHE A 40 -2.09 5.94 -2.67
CA PHE A 40 -3.24 5.17 -2.23
C PHE A 40 -4.40 5.46 -3.19
N LEU A 41 -4.54 4.62 -4.20
CA LEU A 41 -5.44 4.90 -5.33
C LEU A 41 -6.92 4.98 -4.89
N GLU A 42 -7.35 4.11 -3.97
CA GLU A 42 -8.71 4.14 -3.39
C GLU A 42 -8.99 5.43 -2.58
N ALA A 43 -7.95 6.09 -2.06
CA ALA A 43 -8.06 7.40 -1.41
C ALA A 43 -7.83 8.58 -2.38
N GLY A 44 -7.68 8.31 -3.69
CA GLY A 44 -7.49 9.32 -4.72
C GLY A 44 -6.06 9.87 -4.85
N ILE A 45 -5.08 9.28 -4.18
CA ILE A 45 -3.68 9.74 -4.21
C ILE A 45 -2.85 8.82 -5.11
N ALA A 46 -2.19 9.36 -6.14
CA ALA A 46 -1.50 8.57 -7.15
C ALA A 46 -0.05 9.02 -7.41
N ASP A 47 0.90 8.44 -6.68
CA ASP A 47 2.33 8.46 -7.01
C ASP A 47 2.93 7.06 -6.88
N GLU A 48 2.60 6.19 -7.84
CA GLU A 48 2.81 4.73 -7.78
C GLU A 48 4.26 4.31 -7.50
N TYR A 49 5.25 5.14 -7.81
CA TYR A 49 6.66 4.83 -7.60
C TYR A 49 7.37 5.83 -6.69
N ALA A 50 6.61 6.56 -5.87
CA ALA A 50 7.18 7.38 -4.81
C ALA A 50 8.14 6.55 -3.95
N ARG A 51 9.29 7.14 -3.61
CA ARG A 51 10.16 6.56 -2.60
C ARG A 51 9.49 6.74 -1.24
N VAL A 52 9.28 5.63 -0.52
CA VAL A 52 8.55 5.62 0.76
C VAL A 52 9.27 4.82 1.83
N ASP A 53 9.00 5.16 3.09
CA ASP A 53 9.47 4.39 4.23
C ASP A 53 8.76 3.03 4.30
N ILE A 54 7.44 2.98 4.04
CA ILE A 54 6.64 1.76 4.14
C ILE A 54 5.72 1.63 2.92
N ALA A 55 5.82 0.53 2.20
CA ALA A 55 4.85 0.10 1.20
C ALA A 55 3.99 -1.04 1.76
N PHE A 56 2.68 -0.80 1.89
CA PHE A 56 1.69 -1.84 2.15
C PHE A 56 1.24 -2.44 0.83
N VAL A 57 1.21 -3.77 0.75
CA VAL A 57 0.86 -4.52 -0.46
C VAL A 57 -0.27 -5.47 -0.15
N GLU A 58 -1.44 -5.29 -0.79
CA GLU A 58 -2.51 -6.28 -0.78
C GLU A 58 -2.62 -7.00 -2.13
N GLY A 59 -3.21 -8.20 -2.11
CA GLY A 59 -3.39 -9.04 -3.30
C GLY A 59 -2.19 -9.93 -3.62
N SER A 60 -2.45 -11.02 -4.34
CA SER A 60 -1.41 -11.93 -4.84
C SER A 60 -0.79 -11.39 -6.12
N VAL A 61 0.39 -11.91 -6.47
CA VAL A 61 1.05 -11.63 -7.75
C VAL A 61 0.67 -12.74 -8.73
N SER A 62 -0.28 -12.46 -9.62
CA SER A 62 -0.90 -13.44 -10.51
C SER A 62 -0.45 -13.31 -11.98
N THR A 63 0.26 -12.24 -12.33
CA THR A 63 0.72 -11.97 -13.71
C THR A 63 2.18 -11.54 -13.78
N THR A 64 2.79 -11.65 -14.96
CA THR A 64 4.17 -11.19 -15.20
C THR A 64 4.31 -9.67 -15.06
N ASP A 65 3.27 -8.91 -15.39
CA ASP A 65 3.25 -7.45 -15.24
C ASP A 65 3.24 -7.07 -13.76
N GLU A 66 2.45 -7.77 -12.95
CA GLU A 66 2.46 -7.62 -11.49
C GLU A 66 3.81 -8.02 -10.88
N LEU A 67 4.46 -9.07 -11.38
CA LEU A 67 5.81 -9.47 -10.94
C LEU A 67 6.82 -8.34 -11.18
N THR A 68 6.78 -7.73 -12.35
CA THR A 68 7.66 -6.59 -12.69
C THR A 68 7.35 -5.39 -11.80
N ARG A 69 6.06 -5.14 -11.54
CA ARG A 69 5.59 -4.03 -10.73
C ARG A 69 5.96 -4.18 -9.25
N ILE A 70 5.80 -5.36 -8.64
CA ILE A 70 6.16 -5.58 -7.22
C ILE A 70 7.67 -5.44 -6.98
N GLN A 71 8.50 -5.84 -7.94
CA GLN A 71 9.95 -5.62 -7.87
C GLN A 71 10.28 -4.12 -7.84
N ARG A 72 9.58 -3.31 -8.64
CA ARG A 72 9.75 -1.85 -8.63
C ARG A 72 9.26 -1.23 -7.32
N VAL A 73 8.11 -1.63 -6.81
CA VAL A 73 7.61 -1.21 -5.48
C VAL A 73 8.62 -1.55 -4.39
N ARG A 74 9.21 -2.75 -4.43
CA ARG A 74 10.27 -3.17 -3.49
C ARG A 74 11.51 -2.30 -3.60
N GLY A 75 11.89 -1.87 -4.81
CA GLY A 75 13.02 -0.96 -5.03
C GLY A 75 12.78 0.50 -4.58
N CYS A 76 11.52 0.92 -4.49
CA CYS A 76 11.13 2.25 -4.01
C CYS A 76 10.82 2.31 -2.50
N SER A 77 10.79 1.18 -1.79
CA SER A 77 10.38 1.13 -0.39
C SER A 77 11.54 0.72 0.53
N ARG A 78 11.58 1.29 1.75
CA ARG A 78 12.46 0.80 2.82
C ARG A 78 11.90 -0.46 3.46
N TYR A 79 10.61 -0.47 3.80
CA TYR A 79 9.88 -1.65 4.25
C TYR A 79 8.75 -1.99 3.29
N LEU A 80 8.55 -3.28 3.04
CA LEU A 80 7.42 -3.80 2.29
C LEU A 80 6.68 -4.74 3.21
N VAL A 81 5.40 -4.47 3.42
CA VAL A 81 4.54 -5.17 4.37
C VAL A 81 3.34 -5.72 3.61
N THR A 82 3.09 -7.03 3.76
CA THR A 82 1.89 -7.65 3.18
C THR A 82 0.67 -7.24 3.99
N LEU A 83 -0.44 -7.00 3.30
CA LEU A 83 -1.73 -6.65 3.87
C LEU A 83 -2.74 -7.71 3.43
N GLY A 84 -3.24 -8.47 4.41
CA GLY A 84 -4.24 -9.51 4.19
C GLY A 84 -3.69 -10.87 3.73
N ALA A 85 -4.59 -11.85 3.64
CA ALA A 85 -4.25 -13.23 3.34
C ALA A 85 -3.73 -13.42 1.91
N CYS A 86 -4.33 -12.76 0.91
CA CYS A 86 -3.94 -12.87 -0.50
C CYS A 86 -2.47 -12.50 -0.72
N ALA A 87 -2.01 -11.38 -0.13
CA ALA A 87 -0.61 -10.97 -0.27
C ALA A 87 0.37 -11.84 0.54
N THR A 88 -0.12 -12.55 1.56
CA THR A 88 0.71 -13.31 2.49
C THR A 88 0.88 -14.77 2.06
N ALA A 89 -0.15 -15.38 1.49
CA ALA A 89 -0.19 -16.82 1.22
C ALA A 89 -0.96 -17.21 -0.06
N GLY A 90 -1.38 -16.25 -0.88
CA GLY A 90 -2.10 -16.47 -2.14
C GLY A 90 -1.25 -16.29 -3.38
#